data_AF-A0A922LZJ7-F1
#
_entry.id   AF-A0A922LZJ7-F1
#
_cell.length_a   1.000
_cell.length_b   1.000
_cell.length_c   1.000
_cell.angle_alpha   90.00
_cell.angle_beta   90.00
_cell.angle_gamma   90.00
#
_symmetry.space_group_name_H-M   'P 1'
#
loop_
_entity.id
_entity.type
_entity.pdbx_description
1 polymer ?
#
loop_
_entity_poly.entity_id
_entity_poly.type
_entity_poly.pdbx_seq_one_letter_code
_entity_poly.pdbx_strand_id
1 'polypeptide(L)'
;MGELLLHKPLLPGKTEVHQLELIIDLLGTPNDQIWPNLSKLPALEKINLKKQPYNNLRHTFPWLSDAGLRLLNFLFMYDPSKRARARECCQSSYFREHPLPCEPDMMPSFPQHRLKRKNSPGEYDNKGVNPAQDQAAGLFDAAFDRIVKKRRA
;
A
#
# COMPACT_ATOMS: atom_id res chain seq x y z
N MET A 1 1.09 -5.49 0.17
CA MET A 1 2.33 -4.74 0.50
C MET A 1 2.69 -4.89 1.96
N GLY A 2 1.88 -4.42 2.92
CA GLY A 2 2.25 -4.48 4.35
C GLY A 2 2.56 -5.88 4.88
N GLU A 3 1.73 -6.88 4.58
CA GLU A 3 2.01 -8.28 4.96
C GLU A 3 3.28 -8.82 4.30
N LEU A 4 3.49 -8.53 3.02
CA LEU A 4 4.70 -8.94 2.29
C LEU A 4 5.96 -8.35 2.91
N LEU A 5 5.89 -7.12 3.44
CA LEU A 5 7.02 -6.46 4.10
C LEU A 5 7.29 -6.99 5.52
N LEU A 6 6.26 -7.47 6.23
CA LEU A 6 6.39 -8.02 7.59
C LEU A 6 6.56 -9.54 7.62
N HIS A 7 6.30 -10.23 6.51
CA HIS A 7 6.21 -11.68 6.40
C HIS A 7 5.17 -12.30 7.35
N LYS A 8 4.18 -11.50 7.76
CA LYS A 8 3.05 -11.89 8.61
C LYS A 8 1.85 -10.97 8.35
N PRO A 9 0.62 -11.40 8.63
CA PRO A 9 -0.55 -10.55 8.49
C PRO A 9 -0.38 -9.22 9.23
N LEU A 10 -0.62 -8.10 8.54
CA LEU A 10 -0.43 -6.77 9.11
C LEU A 10 -1.47 -6.45 10.19
N LEU A 11 -2.73 -6.82 9.96
CA LEU A 11 -3.87 -6.52 10.82
C LEU A 11 -4.71 -7.79 11.05
N PRO A 12 -4.26 -8.72 11.91
CA PRO A 12 -4.96 -9.98 12.18
C PRO A 12 -6.09 -9.81 13.20
N GLY A 13 -7.13 -9.06 12.85
CA GLY A 13 -8.31 -8.90 13.71
C GLY A 13 -9.13 -10.18 13.81
N LYS A 14 -9.75 -10.38 14.98
CA LYS A 14 -10.60 -11.54 15.29
C LYS A 14 -12.10 -11.22 15.25
N THR A 15 -12.42 -9.94 15.39
CA THR A 15 -13.75 -9.34 15.33
C THR A 15 -13.64 -8.02 14.58
N GLU A 16 -14.75 -7.47 14.11
CA GLU A 16 -14.79 -6.19 13.40
C GLU A 16 -14.29 -5.04 14.27
N VAL A 17 -14.66 -5.06 15.57
CA VAL A 17 -14.19 -4.06 16.55
C VAL A 17 -12.68 -4.16 16.75
N HIS A 18 -12.15 -5.37 16.94
CA HIS A 18 -10.71 -5.57 17.07
C HIS A 18 -9.97 -5.18 15.78
N GLN A 19 -10.54 -5.44 14.61
CA GLN A 19 -9.96 -5.00 13.33
C GLN A 19 -9.86 -3.47 13.26
N LEU A 20 -10.91 -2.74 13.69
CA LEU A 20 -10.89 -1.28 13.75
C LEU A 20 -9.83 -0.75 14.72
N GLU A 21 -9.71 -1.37 15.89
CA GLU A 21 -8.67 -1.02 16.87
C GLU A 21 -7.26 -1.20 16.29
N LEU A 22 -7.00 -2.31 15.59
CA LEU A 22 -5.71 -2.54 14.93
C LEU A 22 -5.42 -1.50 13.83
N ILE A 23 -6.43 -1.12 13.05
CA ILE A 23 -6.29 -0.06 12.03
C ILE A 23 -5.94 1.28 12.70
N ILE A 24 -6.65 1.63 13.77
CA ILE A 24 -6.41 2.86 14.54
C ILE A 24 -5.03 2.85 15.20
N ASP A 25 -4.59 1.71 15.73
CA ASP A 25 -3.27 1.57 16.34
C ASP A 25 -2.15 1.76 15.32
N LEU A 26 -2.37 1.38 14.07
CA LEU A 26 -1.41 1.56 12.99
C LEU A 26 -1.42 2.98 12.40
N LEU A 27 -2.59 3.54 12.10
CA LEU A 27 -2.74 4.77 11.30
C LEU A 27 -3.08 6.01 12.12
N GLY A 28 -3.52 5.84 13.35
CA GLY A 28 -4.11 6.87 14.19
C GLY A 28 -5.63 6.98 14.01
N THR A 29 -6.31 7.57 14.98
CA THR A 29 -7.77 7.74 14.97
C THR A 29 -8.18 8.71 13.87
N PRO A 30 -9.09 8.31 12.97
CA PRO A 30 -9.61 9.23 11.96
C PRO A 30 -10.44 10.32 12.63
N ASN A 31 -10.42 11.51 12.05
CA ASN A 31 -11.27 12.64 12.43
C ASN A 31 -11.92 13.24 11.17
N ASP A 32 -12.85 14.17 11.35
CA ASP A 32 -13.59 14.77 10.23
C ASP A 32 -12.70 15.59 9.26
N GLN A 33 -11.49 15.98 9.67
CA GLN A 33 -10.51 16.62 8.76
C GLN A 33 -9.90 15.59 7.80
N ILE A 34 -9.57 14.39 8.31
CA ILE A 34 -8.99 13.30 7.54
C ILE A 34 -10.05 12.67 6.64
N TRP A 35 -11.19 12.31 7.21
CA TRP A 35 -12.33 11.69 6.52
C TRP A 35 -13.61 12.48 6.78
N PRO A 36 -13.97 13.40 5.88
CA PRO A 36 -15.21 14.15 5.99
C PRO A 36 -16.41 13.21 6.00
N ASN A 37 -17.38 13.47 6.88
CA ASN A 37 -18.59 12.66 7.08
C ASN A 37 -18.34 11.29 7.75
N LEU A 38 -17.20 11.09 8.42
CA LEU A 38 -16.94 9.89 9.23
C LEU A 38 -18.10 9.63 10.21
N SER A 39 -18.53 10.69 10.91
CA SER A 39 -19.62 10.66 11.89
C SER A 39 -20.99 10.30 11.31
N LYS A 40 -21.16 10.33 9.98
CA LYS A 40 -22.41 9.98 9.29
C LYS A 40 -22.47 8.51 8.88
N LEU A 41 -21.41 7.74 9.15
CA LEU A 41 -21.38 6.33 8.80
C LEU A 41 -22.20 5.53 9.84
N PRO A 42 -23.24 4.79 9.43
CA PRO A 42 -24.16 4.14 10.36
C PRO A 42 -23.47 3.08 11.24
N ALA A 43 -22.37 2.50 10.76
CA ALA A 43 -21.58 1.53 11.51
C ALA A 43 -20.78 2.17 12.66
N LEU A 44 -20.46 3.47 12.57
CA LEU A 44 -19.65 4.16 13.59
C LEU A 44 -20.50 4.84 14.66
N GLU A 45 -21.79 5.08 14.43
CA GLU A 45 -22.68 5.68 15.44
C GLU A 45 -22.70 4.93 16.77
N LYS A 46 -22.49 3.61 16.73
CA LYS A 46 -22.55 2.72 17.90
C LYS A 46 -21.17 2.33 18.45
N ILE A 47 -20.09 2.82 17.85
CA ILE A 47 -18.72 2.41 18.19
C ILE A 47 -17.95 3.63 18.71
N ASN A 48 -17.44 3.51 19.93
CA ASN A 48 -16.53 4.51 20.47
C ASN A 48 -15.09 4.20 20.01
N LEU A 49 -14.54 5.07 19.17
CA LEU A 49 -13.19 4.86 18.63
C LEU A 49 -12.14 5.13 19.70
N LYS A 50 -11.14 4.24 19.79
CA LYS A 50 -9.92 4.47 20.57
C LYS A 50 -9.26 5.77 20.13
N LYS A 51 -8.75 6.56 21.08
CA LYS A 51 -7.97 7.79 20.80
C LYS A 51 -6.48 7.43 20.65
N GLN A 52 -5.94 7.68 19.47
CA GLN A 52 -4.57 7.43 19.07
C GLN A 52 -4.18 8.51 18.05
N PRO A 53 -3.48 9.58 18.43
CA PRO A 53 -3.29 10.73 17.55
C PRO A 53 -2.16 10.55 16.51
N TYR A 54 -1.39 9.46 16.59
CA TYR A 54 -0.17 9.27 15.81
C TYR A 54 -0.30 8.15 14.78
N ASN A 55 0.33 8.35 13.61
CA ASN A 55 0.51 7.33 12.59
C ASN A 55 1.81 6.56 12.86
N ASN A 56 1.70 5.26 13.07
CA ASN A 56 2.79 4.38 13.47
C ASN A 56 3.45 3.64 12.30
N LEU A 57 3.12 3.93 11.03
CA LEU A 57 3.72 3.24 9.88
C LEU A 57 5.26 3.31 9.88
N ARG A 58 5.85 4.46 10.24
CA ARG A 58 7.33 4.58 10.34
C ARG A 58 7.91 3.70 11.45
N HIS A 59 7.18 3.53 12.55
CA HIS A 59 7.58 2.67 13.65
C HIS A 59 7.39 1.18 13.32
N THR A 60 6.34 0.82 12.57
CA THR A 60 6.08 -0.56 12.12
C THR A 60 7.04 -0.99 11.02
N PHE A 61 7.46 -0.06 10.15
CA PHE A 61 8.35 -0.31 9.01
C PHE A 61 9.60 0.58 9.07
N PRO A 62 10.47 0.46 10.10
CA PRO A 62 11.59 1.37 10.30
C PRO A 62 12.68 1.24 9.22
N TRP A 63 12.76 0.08 8.56
CA TRP A 63 13.70 -0.20 7.46
C TRP A 63 13.15 0.19 6.08
N LEU A 64 11.88 0.60 5.99
CA LEU A 64 11.28 0.96 4.71
C LEU A 64 11.71 2.38 4.30
N SER A 65 12.04 2.54 3.03
CA SER A 65 12.39 3.84 2.45
C SER A 65 11.26 4.86 2.58
N ASP A 66 11.60 6.14 2.46
CA ASP A 66 10.60 7.22 2.45
C ASP A 66 9.63 7.09 1.26
N ALA A 67 10.06 6.57 0.12
CA ALA A 67 9.17 6.29 -1.01
C ALA A 67 8.18 5.16 -0.69
N GLY A 68 8.64 4.09 -0.05
CA GLY A 68 7.78 2.97 0.37
C GLY A 68 6.77 3.39 1.43
N LEU A 69 7.20 4.19 2.41
CA LEU A 69 6.30 4.75 3.42
C LEU A 69 5.26 5.69 2.82
N ARG A 70 5.64 6.54 1.85
CA ARG A 70 4.68 7.37 1.12
C ARG A 70 3.65 6.52 0.38
N LEU A 71 4.10 5.46 -0.31
CA LEU A 71 3.20 4.53 -0.99
C LEU A 71 2.22 3.84 -0.02
N LEU A 72 2.70 3.36 1.14
CA LEU A 72 1.83 2.77 2.16
C LEU A 72 0.80 3.76 2.69
N ASN A 73 1.18 5.02 2.95
CA ASN A 73 0.24 6.06 3.38
C ASN A 73 -0.85 6.31 2.33
N PHE A 74 -0.50 6.30 1.03
CA PHE A 74 -1.49 6.45 -0.04
C PHE A 74 -2.44 5.25 -0.16
N LEU A 75 -1.94 4.04 0.04
CA LEU A 75 -2.75 2.82 0.02
C LEU A 75 -3.69 2.71 1.23
N PHE A 76 -3.25 3.18 2.40
CA PHE A 76 -3.97 3.06 3.67
C PHE A 76 -4.79 4.30 4.05
N MET A 77 -5.04 5.22 3.11
CA MET A 77 -5.87 6.39 3.34
C MET A 77 -7.28 5.99 3.81
N TYR A 78 -7.74 6.59 4.92
CA TYR A 78 -9.09 6.34 5.48
C TYR A 78 -10.19 6.67 4.47
N ASP A 79 -10.22 7.93 4.02
CA ASP A 79 -11.19 8.41 3.02
C ASP A 79 -10.94 7.72 1.67
N PRO A 80 -11.87 6.85 1.20
CA PRO A 80 -11.71 6.14 -0.06
C PRO A 80 -11.59 7.10 -1.27
N SER A 81 -12.19 8.29 -1.18
CA SER A 81 -12.16 9.29 -2.25
C SER A 81 -10.77 9.92 -2.43
N LYS A 82 -9.97 9.92 -1.36
CA LYS A 82 -8.59 10.42 -1.34
C LYS A 82 -7.57 9.28 -1.51
N ARG A 83 -7.98 8.01 -1.43
CA ARG A 83 -7.10 6.85 -1.57
C ARG A 83 -6.60 6.75 -3.01
N ALA A 84 -5.29 6.52 -3.16
CA ALA A 84 -4.68 6.47 -4.49
C ALA A 84 -5.22 5.30 -5.32
N ARG A 85 -5.43 5.56 -6.61
CA ARG A 85 -5.83 4.56 -7.60
C ARG A 85 -4.65 3.69 -8.00
N ALA A 86 -4.94 2.52 -8.56
CA ALA A 86 -3.91 1.58 -9.02
C ALA A 86 -2.89 2.23 -9.97
N ARG A 87 -3.34 2.98 -10.99
CA ARG A 87 -2.42 3.66 -11.94
C ARG A 87 -1.47 4.63 -11.24
N GLU A 88 -1.94 5.30 -10.20
CA GLU A 88 -1.17 6.30 -9.44
C GLU A 88 -0.14 5.58 -8.57
N CYS A 89 -0.52 4.46 -7.95
CA CYS A 89 0.38 3.63 -7.16
C CYS A 89 1.54 3.07 -8.02
N CYS A 90 1.25 2.60 -9.23
CA CYS A 90 2.27 2.07 -10.16
C CYS A 90 3.32 3.11 -10.58
N GLN A 91 3.00 4.41 -10.46
CA GLN A 91 3.92 5.50 -10.80
C GLN A 91 4.79 5.92 -9.61
N SER A 92 4.63 5.30 -8.44
CA SER A 92 5.41 5.61 -7.25
C SER A 92 6.92 5.41 -7.49
N SER A 93 7.73 6.34 -6.96
CA SER A 93 9.19 6.23 -6.98
C SER A 93 9.70 4.99 -6.24
N TYR A 94 8.88 4.40 -5.36
CA TYR A 94 9.20 3.15 -4.66
C TYR A 94 9.53 1.99 -5.61
N PHE A 95 8.91 1.95 -6.79
CA PHE A 95 9.18 0.88 -7.77
C PHE A 95 10.39 1.18 -8.68
N ARG A 96 11.00 2.36 -8.53
CA ARG A 96 12.13 2.83 -9.35
C ARG A 96 13.39 3.10 -8.53
N GLU A 97 13.30 3.11 -7.20
CA GLU A 97 14.45 3.24 -6.33
C GLU A 97 15.22 1.92 -6.22
N HIS A 98 16.49 2.01 -5.84
CA HIS A 98 17.29 0.82 -5.57
C HIS A 98 16.95 0.23 -4.18
N PRO A 99 16.99 -1.10 -4.01
CA PRO A 99 17.25 -2.11 -5.04
C PRO A 99 16.09 -2.25 -6.02
N LEU A 100 16.41 -2.41 -7.31
CA LEU A 100 15.40 -2.65 -8.34
C LEU A 100 14.70 -4.00 -8.10
N PRO A 101 13.46 -4.17 -8.61
CA PRO A 101 12.75 -5.44 -8.53
C PRO A 101 13.61 -6.59 -9.07
N CYS A 102 13.51 -7.74 -8.41
CA CYS A 102 14.14 -8.97 -8.90
C CYS A 102 13.54 -9.35 -10.26
N GLU A 103 14.38 -9.79 -11.19
CA GLU A 103 13.90 -10.34 -12.47
C GLU A 103 12.94 -11.52 -12.20
N PRO A 104 11.84 -11.66 -12.94
CA PRO A 104 10.84 -12.70 -12.71
C PRO A 104 11.43 -14.12 -12.66
N ASP A 105 12.44 -14.40 -13.50
CA ASP A 105 13.11 -15.70 -13.58
C ASP A 105 13.93 -16.04 -12.33
N MET A 106 14.31 -15.02 -11.56
CA MET A 106 15.07 -15.14 -10.31
C MET A 106 14.16 -15.16 -9.07
N MET A 107 12.84 -14.99 -9.25
CA MET A 107 11.89 -15.10 -8.15
C MET A 107 11.83 -16.56 -7.66
N PRO A 108 11.89 -16.82 -6.34
CA PRO A 108 11.81 -18.18 -5.83
C PRO A 108 10.51 -18.84 -6.28
N SER A 109 10.63 -19.96 -7.01
CA SER A 109 9.48 -20.77 -7.39
C SER A 109 8.96 -21.48 -6.14
N PHE A 110 7.87 -20.98 -5.57
CA PHE A 110 7.16 -21.73 -4.54
C PHE A 110 6.43 -22.89 -5.21
N PRO A 111 6.59 -24.15 -4.76
CA PRO A 111 5.72 -25.22 -5.21
C PRO A 111 4.29 -24.78 -4.83
N GLN A 112 3.44 -24.61 -5.85
CA GLN A 112 2.09 -24.13 -5.64
C GLN A 112 1.32 -25.12 -4.75
N HIS A 113 1.27 -24.84 -3.45
CA HIS A 113 0.60 -25.72 -2.49
C HIS A 113 -0.91 -25.82 -2.77
N ARG A 114 -1.46 -24.81 -3.48
CA ARG A 114 -2.83 -24.74 -3.97
C ARG A 114 -3.12 -25.71 -5.13
N LEU A 115 -2.10 -26.07 -5.93
CA LEU A 115 -2.20 -27.02 -7.05
C LEU A 115 -1.81 -28.46 -6.69
N LYS A 116 -1.50 -28.77 -5.42
CA LYS A 116 -1.37 -30.15 -4.95
C LYS A 116 -2.73 -30.88 -4.87
N ARG A 117 -3.59 -30.73 -5.88
CA ARG A 117 -4.61 -31.72 -6.22
C ARG A 117 -4.00 -32.58 -7.34
N LYS A 118 -3.72 -33.84 -7.01
CA LYS A 118 -3.21 -34.96 -7.83
C LYS A 118 -3.08 -34.71 -9.36
N ASN A 119 -1.84 -34.80 -9.83
CA ASN A 119 -1.31 -35.22 -11.15
C ASN A 119 -2.20 -35.10 -12.40
N SER A 120 -1.71 -34.34 -13.39
CA SER A 120 -1.66 -34.79 -14.81
C SER A 120 -0.47 -34.12 -15.53
N PRO A 121 0.27 -34.83 -16.41
CA PRO A 121 1.46 -34.31 -17.11
C PRO A 121 1.11 -33.64 -18.45
N GLY A 122 1.77 -32.52 -18.78
CA GLY A 122 1.69 -31.88 -20.11
C GLY A 122 2.41 -30.53 -20.18
N GLU A 123 3.50 -30.47 -20.95
CA GLU A 123 4.43 -29.34 -21.18
C GLU A 123 3.87 -28.13 -21.98
N TYR A 124 4.49 -26.94 -21.85
CA TYR A 124 5.42 -26.31 -22.84
C TYR A 124 5.60 -24.78 -22.62
N ASP A 125 6.72 -24.27 -23.15
CA ASP A 125 7.51 -23.07 -22.80
C ASP A 125 7.56 -22.03 -23.95
N ASN A 126 7.64 -20.71 -23.68
CA ASN A 126 8.51 -19.68 -24.34
C ASN A 126 8.06 -18.19 -24.28
N LYS A 127 8.98 -17.36 -23.73
CA LYS A 127 9.65 -16.11 -24.21
C LYS A 127 8.89 -14.85 -24.70
N GLY A 128 9.09 -13.75 -23.95
CA GLY A 128 10.01 -12.63 -24.28
C GLY A 128 9.50 -11.40 -25.06
N VAL A 129 9.53 -10.18 -24.46
CA VAL A 129 9.53 -8.87 -25.15
C VAL A 129 10.29 -7.79 -24.35
N ASN A 130 11.18 -7.03 -25.02
CA ASN A 130 12.01 -5.93 -24.48
C ASN A 130 11.25 -4.59 -24.32
N PRO A 131 11.64 -3.69 -23.38
CA PRO A 131 11.06 -2.35 -23.26
C PRO A 131 11.96 -1.23 -23.84
N ALA A 132 11.35 -0.28 -24.55
CA ALA A 132 11.96 1.00 -24.91
C ALA A 132 11.78 2.03 -23.78
N GLN A 133 12.84 2.80 -23.50
CA GLN A 133 12.96 3.74 -22.38
C GLN A 133 12.26 5.09 -22.65
N ASP A 134 11.69 5.68 -21.60
CA ASP A 134 10.83 6.87 -21.65
C ASP A 134 11.42 8.04 -20.82
N GLN A 135 11.61 9.20 -21.46
CA GLN A 135 12.29 10.40 -20.92
C GLN A 135 11.37 11.28 -20.04
N ALA A 136 10.16 10.82 -19.71
CA ALA A 136 9.13 11.63 -19.05
C ALA A 136 9.31 11.80 -17.52
N ALA A 137 10.22 11.07 -16.88
CA ALA A 137 10.32 11.01 -15.41
C ALA A 137 10.67 12.37 -14.76
N GLY A 138 11.54 13.18 -15.39
CA GLY A 138 11.98 14.46 -14.82
C GLY A 138 10.94 15.58 -14.86
N LEU A 139 9.90 15.47 -15.70
CA LEU A 139 8.87 16.50 -15.81
C LEU A 139 7.84 16.44 -14.68
N PHE A 140 7.62 15.25 -14.08
CA PHE A 140 6.56 15.06 -13.10
C PHE A 140 6.95 15.52 -11.70
N ASP A 141 8.21 15.32 -11.28
CA ASP A 141 8.69 15.77 -9.97
C ASP A 141 8.55 17.29 -9.82
N ALA A 142 8.89 18.05 -10.87
CA ALA A 142 8.73 19.50 -10.89
C ALA A 142 7.25 19.96 -10.93
N ALA A 143 6.38 19.21 -11.60
CA ALA A 143 4.94 19.52 -11.66
C ALA A 143 4.25 19.25 -10.32
N PHE A 144 4.67 18.22 -9.59
CA PHE A 144 4.11 17.82 -8.31
C PHE A 144 4.48 18.81 -7.19
N ASP A 145 5.74 19.27 -7.13
CA ASP A 145 6.17 20.29 -6.18
C ASP A 145 5.39 21.61 -6.31
N ARG A 146 4.97 21.96 -7.53
CA ARG A 146 4.09 23.12 -7.77
C ARG A 146 2.68 22.91 -7.20
N ILE A 147 2.14 21.70 -7.30
CA ILE A 147 0.79 21.38 -6.77
C ILE A 147 0.81 21.38 -5.24
N VAL A 148 1.87 20.86 -4.62
CA VAL A 148 2.03 20.83 -3.16
C VAL A 148 2.23 22.25 -2.61
N LYS A 149 3.00 23.12 -3.27
CA LYS A 149 3.16 24.52 -2.87
C LYS A 149 1.87 25.33 -3.01
N LYS A 150 1.06 25.10 -4.05
CA LYS A 150 -0.21 25.81 -4.26
C LYS A 150 -1.29 25.48 -3.21
N ARG A 151 -1.15 24.37 -2.48
CA ARG A 151 -2.08 23.95 -1.41
C ARG A 151 -1.62 24.33 0.00
N ARG A 152 -0.47 25.01 0.13
CA ARG A 152 0.11 25.48 1.39
C ARG A 152 0.15 27.01 1.54
N ALA A 153 -0.31 27.75 0.53
CA ALA A 153 -0.49 29.21 0.56
C ALA A 153 -1.97 29.56 0.66
#